data_AF-A0A380HBY1-F1
#
_entry.id   AF-A0A380HBY1-F1
#
_cell.length_a   1.000
_cell.length_b   1.000
_cell.length_c   1.000
_cell.angle_alpha   90.00
_cell.angle_beta   90.00
_cell.angle_gamma   90.00
#
_symmetry.space_group_name_H-M   'P 1'
#
loop_
_entity.id
_entity.type
_entity.pdbx_description
1 polymer ?
#
loop_
_entity_poly.entity_id
_entity_poly.type
_entity_poly.pdbx_seq_one_letter_code
_entity_poly.pdbx_strand_id
1 'polypeptide(L)'
;MTQPIVHGILLALGLILPLGAQNVFVFNQDANQNKFIKSLPVIITAGVCDTFLIIIAVLGVSLILMSLPILQLVIYIIGLMFLLYMVWSL
;
A
#
# COMPACT_ATOMS: atom_id res chain seq x y z
N MET A 1 13.17 -22.32 -10.61
CA MET A 1 12.10 -21.42 -11.10
C MET A 1 10.93 -21.25 -10.12
N THR A 2 10.84 -22.01 -9.03
CA THR A 2 9.78 -21.90 -8.02
C THR A 2 10.02 -20.81 -6.97
N GLN A 3 11.28 -20.47 -6.65
CA GLN A 3 11.63 -19.42 -5.69
C GLN A 3 10.98 -18.04 -5.96
N PRO A 4 11.02 -17.47 -7.18
CA PRO A 4 10.39 -16.17 -7.45
C PRO A 4 8.86 -16.23 -7.37
N ILE A 5 8.25 -17.37 -7.72
CA ILE A 5 6.79 -17.57 -7.63
C ILE A 5 6.37 -17.57 -6.16
N VAL A 6 7.06 -18.34 -5.32
CA VAL A 6 6.76 -18.41 -3.88
C VAL A 6 6.99 -17.06 -3.20
N HIS A 7 8.10 -16.38 -3.50
CA HIS A 7 8.36 -15.03 -2.97
C HIS A 7 7.29 -14.04 -3.43
N GLY A 8 6.90 -14.05 -4.70
CA GLY A 8 5.86 -13.16 -5.23
C GLY A 8 4.51 -13.38 -4.54
N ILE A 9 4.11 -14.63 -4.33
CA ILE A 9 2.85 -14.97 -3.62
C ILE A 9 2.91 -14.51 -2.17
N LEU A 10 4.00 -14.79 -1.47
CA LEU A 10 4.15 -14.48 -0.05
C LEU A 10 4.23 -12.96 0.17
N LEU A 11 4.88 -12.24 -0.74
CA LEU A 11 4.93 -10.78 -0.77
C LEU A 11 3.54 -10.18 -1.07
N ALA A 12 2.83 -10.70 -2.06
CA ALA A 12 1.49 -10.23 -2.41
C ALA A 12 0.50 -10.45 -1.25
N LEU A 13 0.55 -11.61 -0.58
CA LEU A 13 -0.23 -11.87 0.62
C LEU A 13 0.16 -10.89 1.75
N GLY A 14 1.45 -10.68 1.99
CA GLY A 14 1.92 -9.75 3.03
C GLY A 14 1.55 -8.27 2.78
N LEU A 15 1.41 -7.84 1.53
CA LEU A 15 1.04 -6.47 1.17
C LEU A 15 -0.48 -6.23 1.09
N ILE A 16 -1.26 -7.26 0.76
CA ILE A 16 -2.71 -7.12 0.51
C ILE A 16 -3.56 -7.56 1.71
N LEU A 17 -3.08 -8.54 2.50
CA LEU A 17 -3.80 -9.07 3.66
C LEU A 17 -3.94 -8.07 4.84
N PRO A 18 -2.95 -7.19 5.14
CA PRO A 18 -3.19 -6.06 6.03
C PRO A 18 -4.10 -5.10 5.27
N LEU A 19 -5.41 -5.28 5.44
CA LEU A 19 -6.38 -4.34 4.94
C LEU A 19 -6.11 -3.02 5.67
N GLY A 20 -5.35 -2.13 5.03
CA GLY A 20 -5.12 -0.79 5.55
C GLY A 20 -6.44 -0.06 5.75
N ALA A 21 -6.46 0.99 6.56
CA ALA A 21 -7.66 1.78 6.82
C ALA A 21 -8.39 2.22 5.54
N GLN A 22 -7.63 2.47 4.45
CA GLN A 22 -8.16 2.80 3.13
C GLN A 22 -8.91 1.62 2.48
N ASN A 23 -8.35 0.41 2.53
CA ASN A 23 -8.98 -0.81 1.98
C ASN A 23 -10.17 -1.27 2.83
N VAL A 24 -10.09 -1.15 4.16
CA VAL A 24 -11.20 -1.44 5.08
C VAL A 24 -12.35 -0.45 4.88
N PHE A 25 -12.05 0.82 4.62
CA PHE A 25 -13.05 1.84 4.33
C PHE A 25 -13.77 1.56 3.01
N VAL A 26 -13.01 1.25 1.94
CA VAL A 26 -13.59 0.82 0.65
C VAL A 26 -14.46 -0.42 0.85
N PHE A 27 -13.97 -1.43 1.57
CA PHE A 27 -14.71 -2.66 1.83
C PHE A 27 -15.98 -2.45 2.65
N ASN A 28 -15.95 -1.59 3.68
CA ASN A 28 -17.13 -1.22 4.44
C ASN A 28 -18.13 -0.41 3.60
N GLN A 29 -17.64 0.47 2.73
CA GLN A 29 -18.50 1.23 1.83
C GLN A 29 -19.14 0.33 0.78
N ASP A 30 -18.42 -0.68 0.28
CA ASP A 30 -18.93 -1.71 -0.63
C ASP A 30 -19.93 -2.66 0.06
N ALA A 31 -19.63 -3.11 1.28
CA ALA A 31 -20.47 -4.05 2.03
C ALA A 31 -21.78 -3.42 2.51
N ASN A 32 -21.78 -2.11 2.79
CA ASN A 32 -22.92 -1.43 3.41
C ASN A 32 -23.78 -0.64 2.40
N GLN A 33 -23.36 -0.50 1.13
CA GLN A 33 -24.12 0.20 0.09
C GLN A 33 -24.78 -0.78 -0.89
N ASN A 34 -26.12 -0.76 -0.96
CA ASN A 34 -26.90 -1.67 -1.82
C ASN A 34 -26.78 -1.40 -3.34
N LYS A 35 -26.04 -0.36 -3.77
CA LYS A 35 -25.88 0.04 -5.19
C LYS A 35 -24.42 0.30 -5.51
N PHE A 36 -23.89 -0.46 -6.47
CA PHE A 36 -22.53 -0.36 -7.03
C PHE A 36 -22.13 1.08 -7.44
N ILE A 37 -23.10 1.88 -7.88
CA ILE A 37 -22.90 3.28 -8.32
C ILE A 37 -22.39 4.19 -7.18
N LYS A 38 -22.71 3.88 -5.91
CA LYS A 38 -22.26 4.68 -4.76
C LYS A 38 -20.85 4.31 -4.28
N SER A 39 -20.33 3.15 -4.66
CA SER A 39 -18.96 2.75 -4.34
C SER A 39 -17.94 3.18 -5.40
N LEU A 40 -18.37 3.25 -6.66
CA LEU A 40 -17.59 3.78 -7.79
C LEU A 40 -16.76 5.04 -7.50
N PRO A 41 -17.30 6.12 -6.89
CA PRO A 41 -16.50 7.31 -6.60
C PRO A 41 -15.36 7.01 -5.60
N VAL A 42 -15.58 6.17 -4.61
CA VAL A 42 -14.56 5.83 -3.60
C VAL A 42 -13.43 5.03 -4.23
N ILE A 43 -13.76 4.03 -5.06
CA ILE A 43 -12.78 3.21 -5.79
C ILE A 43 -11.95 4.09 -6.74
N ILE A 44 -12.61 4.99 -7.49
CA ILE A 44 -11.91 5.90 -8.40
C ILE A 44 -10.98 6.83 -7.63
N THR A 45 -11.44 7.41 -6.52
CA THR A 45 -10.58 8.29 -5.71
C THR A 45 -9.39 7.56 -5.10
N ALA A 46 -9.57 6.33 -4.62
CA ALA A 46 -8.48 5.51 -4.11
C ALA A 46 -7.46 5.18 -5.22
N GLY A 47 -7.93 4.71 -6.38
CA GLY A 47 -7.06 4.38 -7.52
C GLY A 47 -6.29 5.59 -8.07
N VAL A 48 -6.93 6.76 -8.14
CA VAL A 48 -6.25 8.00 -8.57
C VAL A 48 -5.18 8.42 -7.55
N CYS A 49 -5.49 8.33 -6.25
CA CYS A 49 -4.51 8.66 -5.21
C CYS A 49 -3.29 7.74 -5.26
N ASP A 50 -3.52 6.43 -5.36
CA ASP A 50 -2.44 5.44 -5.38
C ASP A 50 -1.57 5.55 -6.64
N THR A 51 -2.18 5.74 -7.81
CA THR A 51 -1.42 5.97 -9.05
C THR A 51 -0.58 7.22 -8.96
N PHE A 52 -1.10 8.30 -8.38
CA PHE A 52 -0.35 9.54 -8.18
C PHE A 52 0.82 9.37 -7.21
N LEU A 53 0.59 8.71 -6.07
CA LEU A 53 1.64 8.43 -5.08
C LEU A 53 2.75 7.55 -5.65
N ILE A 54 2.39 6.51 -6.43
CA ILE A 54 3.36 5.63 -7.11
C ILE A 54 4.18 6.44 -8.13
N ILE A 55 3.54 7.29 -8.94
CA ILE A 55 4.24 8.12 -9.94
C ILE A 55 5.26 9.04 -9.25
N ILE A 56 4.88 9.72 -8.16
CA ILE A 56 5.79 10.58 -7.40
C ILE A 56 6.93 9.78 -6.77
N ALA A 57 6.63 8.61 -6.21
CA ALA A 57 7.63 7.76 -5.58
C ALA A 57 8.68 7.27 -6.59
N VAL A 58 8.24 6.84 -7.78
CA VAL A 58 9.13 6.31 -8.82
C VAL A 58 9.90 7.42 -9.52
N LEU A 59 9.24 8.51 -9.94
CA LEU A 59 9.90 9.58 -10.71
C LEU A 59 10.71 10.55 -9.85
N GLY A 60 10.30 10.79 -8.61
CA GLY A 60 10.96 11.77 -7.73
C GLY A 60 11.76 11.12 -6.61
N VAL A 61 11.07 10.43 -5.70
CA VAL A 61 11.66 9.97 -4.44
C VAL A 61 12.78 8.94 -4.65
N SER A 62 12.65 8.08 -5.67
CA SER A 62 13.65 7.07 -6.01
C SER A 62 15.03 7.67 -6.35
N LEU A 63 15.08 8.83 -7.02
CA LEU A 63 16.34 9.52 -7.34
C LEU A 63 17.01 10.13 -6.10
N ILE A 64 16.19 10.64 -5.18
CA ILE A 64 16.63 11.26 -3.92
C ILE A 64 17.21 10.19 -2.97
N LEU A 65 16.50 9.06 -2.86
CA LEU A 65 16.92 7.91 -2.05
C LEU A 65 18.28 7.37 -2.52
N MET A 66 18.50 7.29 -3.83
CA MET A 66 19.76 6.80 -4.40
C MET A 66 20.94 7.74 -4.14
N SER A 67 20.66 9.03 -3.94
CA SER A 67 21.68 10.05 -3.63
C SER A 67 22.02 10.12 -2.14
N LEU A 68 21.10 9.74 -1.25
CA LEU A 68 21.24 9.87 0.20
C LEU A 68 20.95 8.54 0.91
N PRO A 69 21.96 7.66 1.10
CA PRO A 69 21.76 6.34 1.69
C PRO A 69 21.26 6.39 3.15
N ILE A 70 21.57 7.47 3.88
CA ILE A 70 21.09 7.68 5.25
C ILE A 70 19.58 7.91 5.28
N LEU A 71 19.03 8.66 4.32
CA LEU A 71 17.60 8.91 4.21
C LEU A 71 16.83 7.62 3.91
N GLN A 72 17.38 6.78 3.03
CA GLN A 72 16.83 5.46 2.74
C GLN A 72 16.76 4.59 3.99
N LEU A 73 17.84 4.53 4.79
CA LEU A 73 17.87 3.76 6.03
C LEU A 73 16.82 4.25 7.02
N VAL A 74 16.68 5.56 7.20
CA VAL A 74 15.67 6.15 8.11
C VAL A 74 14.26 5.78 7.65
N ILE A 75 13.95 5.91 6.36
CA ILE A 75 12.64 5.55 5.80
C ILE A 75 12.35 4.06 6.02
N TYR A 76 13.34 3.18 5.86
CA TYR A 76 13.18 1.74 6.13
C TYR A 76 12.93 1.44 7.60
N ILE A 77 13.64 2.10 8.53
CA ILE A 77 13.42 1.91 9.97
C ILE A 77 12.00 2.38 10.36
N ILE A 78 11.57 3.53 9.86
CA ILE A 78 10.23 4.06 10.10
C ILE A 78 9.18 3.11 9.52
N GLY A 79 9.36 2.65 8.28
CA GLY A 79 8.46 1.70 7.63
C GLY A 79 8.37 0.36 8.37
N LEU A 80 9.48 -0.14 8.91
CA LEU A 80 9.52 -1.35 9.72
C LEU A 80 8.76 -1.18 11.04
N MET A 81 8.97 -0.07 11.75
CA MET A 81 8.22 0.23 12.97
C MET A 81 6.72 0.37 12.68
N PHE A 82 6.36 1.04 11.58
CA PHE A 82 4.97 1.18 11.15
C PHE A 82 4.32 -0.17 10.84
N LEU A 83 5.01 -1.06 10.10
CA LEU A 83 4.51 -2.40 9.80
C LEU A 83 4.34 -3.25 11.07
N LEU A 84 5.29 -3.20 12.01
CA LEU A 84 5.16 -3.88 13.30
C LEU A 84 3.95 -3.38 14.10
N TYR A 85 3.73 -2.06 14.11
CA TYR A 85 2.56 -1.46 14.75
C TYR A 85 1.25 -1.92 14.08
N MET A 86 1.19 -1.91 12.74
CA MET A 86 0.03 -2.39 12.00
C MET A 86 -0.29 -3.86 12.30
N VAL A 87 0.72 -4.73 12.36
CA VAL A 87 0.56 -6.14 12.73
C VAL A 87 0.04 -6.31 14.15
N TRP A 88 0.45 -5.45 15.09
CA TRP A 88 -0.06 -5.49 16.46
C TRP A 88 -1.49 -4.94 16.59
N SER A 89 -1.86 -3.98 15.74
CA SER A 89 -3.17 -3.31 15.78
C SER A 89 -4.28 -4.06 15.05
N LEU A 90 -3.93 -4.95 14.11
CA LEU A 90 -4.87 -5.74 13.30
C LEU A 90 -5.25 -7.03 14.04
#